data_AF-A0A608GE55-F1
#
_entry.id   AF-A0A608GE55-F1
#
_cell.length_a   1.000
_cell.length_b   1.000
_cell.length_c   1.000
_cell.angle_alpha   90.00
_cell.angle_beta   90.00
_cell.angle_gamma   90.00
#
_symmetry.space_group_name_H-M   'P 1'
#
loop_
_entity.id
_entity.type
_entity.pdbx_description
1 polymer ?
#
loop_
_entity_poly.entity_id
_entity_poly.type
_entity_poly.pdbx_seq_one_letter_code
_entity_poly.pdbx_strand_id
1 'polypeptide(L)'
;MIQNTGELMMYIGGALVLAYPLGVLIINILRSSTKGRFRPTSTMGIVLGLCVVAGAVLIFVGDSYRKDISKDVMVSYYEKNIPYEDLTKAQRKNIDASVINISKMNKAGEDVSKHVPALEKYMYESYIADGISEKDAKSYMESFLK
;
A
#
# COMPACT_ATOMS: atom_id res chain seq x y z
N MET A 1 -16.29 5.63 -4.39
CA MET A 1 -14.96 5.59 -5.02
C MET A 1 -13.90 5.77 -3.92
N ILE A 2 -13.59 4.71 -3.16
CA ILE A 2 -12.76 4.76 -1.94
C ILE A 2 -11.37 4.11 -2.16
N GLN A 3 -11.18 3.43 -3.30
CA GLN A 3 -10.01 2.59 -3.56
C GLN A 3 -8.68 3.33 -3.77
N ASN A 4 -8.67 4.61 -4.18
CA ASN A 4 -7.45 5.25 -4.67
C ASN A 4 -6.82 6.27 -3.72
N THR A 5 -7.45 6.63 -2.60
CA THR A 5 -6.96 7.75 -1.78
C THR A 5 -5.64 7.41 -1.07
N GLY A 6 -5.52 6.21 -0.49
CA GLY A 6 -4.28 5.79 0.18
C GLY A 6 -3.11 5.63 -0.80
N GLU A 7 -3.37 5.03 -1.97
CA GLU A 7 -2.35 4.85 -3.01
C GLU A 7 -1.92 6.19 -3.62
N LEU A 8 -2.86 7.13 -3.83
CA LEU A 8 -2.56 8.49 -4.23
C LEU A 8 -1.68 9.22 -3.21
N MET A 9 -1.98 9.10 -1.90
CA MET A 9 -1.13 9.66 -0.84
C MET A 9 0.28 9.09 -0.87
N MET A 10 0.42 7.78 -1.10
CA MET A 10 1.73 7.13 -1.25
C MET A 10 2.49 7.64 -2.49
N TYR A 11 1.82 7.85 -3.63
CA TYR A 11 2.46 8.41 -4.83
C TYR A 11 2.90 9.86 -4.65
N ILE A 12 2.05 10.70 -4.05
CA ILE A 12 2.42 12.09 -3.70
C ILE A 12 3.59 12.09 -2.74
N GLY A 13 3.57 11.22 -1.73
CA GLY A 13 4.67 11.08 -0.78
C GLY A 13 5.97 10.65 -1.45
N GLY A 14 5.91 9.68 -2.37
CA GLY A 14 7.06 9.26 -3.19
C GLY A 14 7.62 10.39 -4.04
N ALA A 15 6.77 11.18 -4.70
CA ALA A 15 7.19 12.34 -5.49
C ALA A 15 7.89 13.40 -4.63
N LEU A 16 7.41 13.64 -3.41
CA LEU A 16 8.04 14.58 -2.46
C LEU A 16 9.39 14.08 -1.97
N VAL A 17 9.56 12.77 -1.73
CA VAL A 17 10.87 12.20 -1.38
C VAL A 17 11.86 12.37 -2.54
N LEU A 18 11.41 12.17 -3.78
CA LEU A 18 12.23 12.35 -4.98
C LEU A 18 12.61 13.82 -5.26
N ALA A 19 11.89 14.79 -4.68
CA ALA A 19 12.23 16.20 -4.81
C ALA A 19 13.64 16.52 -4.27
N TYR A 20 14.13 15.78 -3.27
CA TYR A 20 15.46 15.97 -2.70
C TYR A 20 16.60 15.63 -3.68
N PRO A 21 16.73 14.39 -4.20
CA PRO A 21 17.78 14.08 -5.16
C PRO A 21 17.69 14.92 -6.45
N LEU A 22 16.47 15.21 -6.93
CA LEU A 22 16.26 16.11 -8.06
C LEU A 22 16.71 17.54 -7.76
N GLY A 23 16.36 18.07 -6.58
CA GLY A 23 16.78 19.38 -6.13
C GLY A 23 18.30 19.51 -6.00
N VAL A 24 18.97 18.50 -5.44
CA VAL A 24 20.44 18.44 -5.37
C VAL A 24 21.08 18.42 -6.76
N LEU A 25 20.51 17.65 -7.69
CA LEU A 25 20.99 17.59 -9.07
C LEU A 25 20.86 18.97 -9.76
N ILE A 26 19.70 19.63 -9.61
CA ILE A 26 19.47 20.97 -10.16
C ILE A 26 20.46 21.98 -9.56
N ILE A 27 20.69 21.96 -8.25
CA ILE A 27 21.65 22.83 -7.57
C ILE A 27 23.07 22.63 -8.13
N ASN A 28 23.49 21.39 -8.36
CA ASN A 28 24.80 21.08 -8.91
C ASN A 28 24.94 21.57 -10.36
N ILE A 29 23.92 21.39 -11.19
CA ILE A 29 23.88 21.90 -12.57
C ILE A 29 23.98 23.43 -12.56
N LEU A 30 23.18 24.11 -11.74
CA LEU A 30 23.19 25.58 -11.63
C LEU A 30 24.55 26.10 -11.16
N ARG A 31 25.18 25.44 -10.19
CA ARG A 31 26.52 25.81 -9.72
C ARG A 31 27.58 25.67 -10.82
N SER A 32 27.52 24.58 -11.59
CA SER A 32 28.42 24.34 -12.72
C SER A 32 28.21 25.39 -13.82
N SER A 33 26.97 25.56 -14.28
CA SER A 33 26.61 26.47 -15.38
C SER A 33 26.89 27.94 -15.07
N THR A 34 26.79 28.33 -13.79
CA THR A 34 27.09 29.70 -13.35
C THR A 34 28.56 29.90 -12.94
N LYS A 35 29.44 28.92 -13.19
CA LYS A 35 30.86 28.94 -12.79
C LYS A 35 31.04 29.29 -11.31
N GLY A 36 30.17 28.74 -10.45
CA GLY A 36 30.21 28.93 -9.00
C GLY A 36 29.60 30.23 -8.47
N ARG A 37 28.99 31.07 -9.32
CA ARG A 37 28.26 32.27 -8.86
C ARG A 37 26.97 31.92 -8.13
N PHE A 38 26.32 30.82 -8.50
CA PHE A 38 25.20 30.28 -7.74
C PHE A 38 25.69 29.69 -6.42
N ARG A 39 25.20 30.24 -5.31
CA ARG A 39 25.53 29.80 -3.95
C ARG A 39 24.31 29.11 -3.33
N PRO A 40 24.34 27.78 -3.11
CA PRO A 40 23.27 27.12 -2.37
C PRO A 40 23.18 27.68 -0.96
N THR A 41 21.97 27.97 -0.49
CA THR A 41 21.72 28.47 0.86
C THR A 41 21.27 27.34 1.78
N SER A 42 21.45 27.53 3.09
CA SER A 42 20.90 26.62 4.09
C SER A 42 19.39 26.48 3.98
N THR A 43 18.68 27.56 3.62
CA THR A 43 17.23 27.55 3.39
C THR A 43 16.82 26.58 2.28
N MET A 44 17.57 26.50 1.17
CA MET A 44 17.30 25.53 0.11
C MET A 44 17.43 24.09 0.61
N GLY A 45 18.46 23.80 1.41
CA GLY A 45 18.65 22.48 2.03
C GLY A 45 17.52 22.13 3.00
N ILE A 46 17.07 23.08 3.82
CA ILE A 46 15.96 22.90 4.76
C ILE A 46 14.65 22.62 4.01
N VAL A 47 14.33 23.36 2.95
CA VAL A 47 13.11 23.15 2.15
C VAL A 47 13.13 21.75 1.52
N LEU A 48 14.25 21.34 0.91
CA LEU A 48 14.38 20.00 0.36
C LEU A 48 14.24 18.92 1.45
N GLY A 49 14.82 19.14 2.63
CA GLY A 49 14.68 18.22 3.77
C GLY A 49 13.24 18.10 4.26
N LEU A 50 12.50 19.20 4.35
CA LEU A 50 11.09 19.21 4.73
C LEU A 50 10.22 18.46 3.71
N CYS A 51 10.52 18.56 2.41
CA CYS A 51 9.86 17.75 1.38
C CYS A 51 10.05 16.25 1.62
N VAL A 52 11.26 15.81 2.00
CA VAL A 52 11.51 14.39 2.31
C VAL A 52 10.69 13.94 3.51
N VAL A 53 10.69 14.71 4.59
CA VAL A 53 9.95 14.38 5.81
C VAL A 53 8.44 14.32 5.52
N ALA A 54 7.90 15.33 4.85
CA ALA A 54 6.50 15.35 4.44
C ALA A 54 6.16 14.16 3.54
N GLY A 55 7.04 13.81 2.60
CA GLY A 55 6.88 12.66 1.72
C GLY A 55 6.84 11.33 2.47
N ALA A 56 7.76 11.13 3.42
CA ALA A 56 7.81 9.93 4.26
C ALA A 56 6.54 9.78 5.11
N VAL A 57 6.04 10.86 5.70
CA VAL A 57 4.79 10.88 6.47
C VAL A 57 3.60 10.48 5.59
N LEU A 58 3.49 11.06 4.38
CA LEU A 58 2.39 10.73 3.47
C LEU A 58 2.42 9.27 2.98
N ILE A 59 3.61 8.70 2.76
CA ILE A 59 3.74 7.27 2.44
C ILE A 59 3.22 6.42 3.59
N PHE A 60 3.61 6.74 4.83
CA PHE A 60 3.17 5.99 6.01
C PHE A 60 1.67 6.09 6.25
N VAL A 61 1.12 7.31 6.17
CA VAL A 61 -0.33 7.54 6.32
C VAL A 61 -1.11 6.88 5.19
N GLY A 62 -0.63 6.98 3.96
CA GLY A 62 -1.25 6.34 2.80
C GLY A 62 -1.28 4.82 2.91
N ASP A 63 -0.19 4.21 3.37
CA ASP A 63 -0.11 2.76 3.63
C ASP A 63 -1.06 2.33 4.77
N SER A 64 -1.15 3.13 5.83
CA SER A 64 -2.06 2.87 6.96
C SER A 64 -3.52 2.95 6.50
N TYR A 65 -3.89 4.02 5.80
CA TYR A 65 -5.24 4.20 5.27
C TYR A 65 -5.64 3.07 4.33
N ARG A 66 -4.72 2.68 3.43
CA ARG A 66 -4.92 1.56 2.52
C ARG A 66 -5.18 0.24 3.25
N LYS A 67 -4.44 -0.02 4.34
CA LYS A 67 -4.66 -1.21 5.19
C LYS A 67 -6.02 -1.14 5.88
N ASP A 68 -6.42 0.01 6.41
CA ASP A 68 -7.68 0.15 7.14
C ASP A 68 -8.92 -0.16 6.28
N ILE A 69 -8.90 0.29 5.01
CA ILE A 69 -9.98 0.05 4.06
C ILE A 69 -9.86 -1.27 3.31
N SER A 70 -8.77 -2.03 3.50
CA SER A 70 -8.45 -3.18 2.65
C SER A 70 -9.57 -4.22 2.64
N LYS A 71 -10.18 -4.47 3.81
CA LYS A 71 -11.27 -5.42 4.03
C LYS A 71 -12.53 -5.09 3.21
N ASP A 72 -12.89 -3.81 3.12
CA ASP A 72 -14.04 -3.35 2.35
C ASP A 72 -13.73 -3.36 0.84
N VAL A 73 -12.49 -3.03 0.49
CA VAL A 73 -12.00 -3.09 -0.88
C VAL A 73 -11.98 -4.54 -1.40
N MET A 74 -11.58 -5.50 -0.57
CA MET A 74 -11.63 -6.93 -0.88
C MET A 74 -13.06 -7.40 -1.15
N VAL A 75 -14.01 -7.03 -0.28
CA VAL A 75 -15.44 -7.34 -0.49
C VAL A 75 -15.93 -6.75 -1.81
N SER A 76 -15.51 -5.54 -2.18
CA SER A 76 -15.87 -4.96 -3.48
C SER A 76 -15.35 -5.75 -4.69
N TYR A 77 -14.16 -6.38 -4.60
CA TYR A 77 -13.68 -7.27 -5.66
C TYR A 77 -14.56 -8.51 -5.78
N TYR A 78 -14.94 -9.07 -4.62
CA TYR A 78 -15.79 -10.25 -4.53
C TYR A 78 -17.17 -9.98 -5.15
N GLU A 79 -17.81 -8.86 -4.77
CA GLU A 79 -19.11 -8.43 -5.32
C GLU A 79 -19.06 -8.19 -6.84
N LYS A 80 -17.90 -7.78 -7.37
CA LYS A 80 -17.66 -7.61 -8.81
C LYS A 80 -17.27 -8.91 -9.53
N ASN A 81 -17.23 -10.03 -8.82
CA ASN A 81 -16.81 -11.34 -9.34
C ASN A 81 -15.43 -11.34 -10.02
N ILE A 82 -14.50 -10.50 -9.56
CA ILE A 82 -13.14 -10.44 -10.12
C ILE A 82 -12.35 -11.65 -9.58
N PRO A 83 -11.76 -12.49 -10.44
CA PRO A 83 -10.90 -13.59 -10.00
C PRO A 83 -9.53 -13.07 -9.53
N TYR A 84 -8.88 -13.79 -8.63
CA TYR A 84 -7.57 -13.40 -8.06
C TYR A 84 -6.48 -13.20 -9.11
N GLU A 85 -6.49 -14.01 -10.17
CA GLU A 85 -5.51 -13.93 -11.25
C GLU A 85 -5.55 -12.58 -11.97
N ASP A 86 -6.76 -12.01 -12.12
CA ASP A 86 -6.98 -10.72 -12.77
C ASP A 86 -6.70 -9.53 -11.84
N LEU A 87 -6.48 -9.77 -10.54
CA LEU A 87 -6.09 -8.71 -9.61
C LEU A 87 -4.66 -8.25 -9.90
N THR A 88 -4.49 -6.94 -10.02
CA THR A 88 -3.17 -6.31 -10.07
C THR A 88 -2.40 -6.57 -8.78
N LYS A 89 -1.07 -6.44 -8.84
CA LYS A 89 -0.20 -6.58 -7.65
C LYS A 89 -0.61 -5.68 -6.48
N ALA A 90 -1.10 -4.47 -6.76
CA ALA A 90 -1.60 -3.58 -5.74
C ALA A 90 -2.89 -4.12 -5.09
N GLN A 91 -3.82 -4.65 -5.89
CA GLN A 91 -5.06 -5.22 -5.38
C GLN A 91 -4.81 -6.51 -4.59
N ARG A 92 -3.88 -7.38 -5.02
CA ARG A 92 -3.47 -8.58 -4.28
C ARG A 92 -2.91 -8.26 -2.90
N LYS A 93 -2.06 -7.23 -2.79
CA LYS A 93 -1.59 -6.73 -1.49
C LYS A 93 -2.72 -6.24 -0.57
N ASN A 94 -3.88 -5.82 -1.11
CA ASN A 94 -5.05 -5.51 -0.27
C ASN A 94 -5.70 -6.77 0.29
N ILE A 95 -5.66 -7.89 -0.43
CA ILE A 95 -6.08 -9.20 0.10
C ILE A 95 -5.21 -9.57 1.30
N ASP A 96 -3.87 -9.50 1.14
CA ASP A 96 -2.92 -9.82 2.22
C ASP A 96 -3.15 -8.95 3.48
N ALA A 97 -3.37 -7.65 3.29
CA ALA A 97 -3.70 -6.73 4.38
C ALA A 97 -5.06 -7.06 5.02
N SER A 98 -6.03 -7.52 4.23
CA SER A 98 -7.36 -7.90 4.72
C SER A 98 -7.32 -9.14 5.58
N VAL A 99 -6.51 -10.15 5.22
CA VAL A 99 -6.25 -11.32 6.05
C VAL A 99 -5.79 -10.86 7.45
N ILE A 100 -4.76 -10.03 7.53
CA ILE A 100 -4.24 -9.57 8.84
C ILE A 100 -5.30 -8.79 9.63
N ASN A 101 -6.04 -7.89 8.98
CA ASN A 101 -7.00 -7.03 9.66
C ASN A 101 -8.25 -7.79 10.11
N ILE A 102 -8.78 -8.71 9.30
CA ILE A 102 -9.92 -9.56 9.68
C ILE A 102 -9.52 -10.49 10.83
N SER A 103 -8.29 -11.02 10.83
CA SER A 103 -7.77 -11.80 11.98
C SER A 103 -7.77 -10.98 13.28
N LYS A 104 -7.35 -9.71 13.21
CA LYS A 104 -7.35 -8.81 14.37
C LYS A 104 -8.77 -8.50 14.85
N MET A 105 -9.69 -8.21 13.94
CA MET A 105 -11.11 -7.97 14.25
C MET A 105 -11.73 -9.20 14.93
N ASN A 106 -11.51 -10.40 14.38
CA ASN A 106 -12.00 -11.64 14.97
C ASN A 106 -11.46 -11.84 16.40
N LYS A 107 -10.15 -11.62 16.62
CA LYS A 107 -9.52 -11.69 17.95
C LYS A 107 -10.01 -10.63 18.93
N ALA A 108 -10.47 -9.48 18.43
CA ALA A 108 -11.08 -8.42 19.23
C ALA A 108 -12.57 -8.70 19.56
N GLY A 109 -13.15 -9.78 19.03
CA GLY A 109 -14.56 -10.12 19.21
C GLY A 109 -15.50 -9.30 18.32
N GLU A 110 -14.99 -8.68 17.27
CA GLU A 110 -15.80 -7.96 16.28
C GLU A 110 -16.47 -8.94 15.30
N ASP A 111 -17.65 -8.57 14.80
CA ASP A 111 -18.34 -9.35 13.78
C ASP A 111 -17.61 -9.24 12.43
N VAL A 112 -17.06 -10.37 11.97
CA VAL A 112 -16.34 -10.49 10.70
C VAL A 112 -17.17 -11.16 9.60
N SER A 113 -18.40 -11.57 9.89
CA SER A 113 -19.25 -12.39 8.99
C SER A 113 -19.38 -11.81 7.58
N LYS A 114 -19.48 -10.49 7.46
CA LYS A 114 -19.54 -9.75 6.18
C LYS A 114 -18.30 -10.00 5.30
N HIS A 115 -17.13 -10.20 5.90
CA HIS A 115 -15.86 -10.29 5.18
C HIS A 115 -15.42 -11.72 4.90
N VAL A 116 -15.94 -12.71 5.64
CA VAL A 116 -15.54 -14.13 5.56
C VAL A 116 -15.69 -14.71 4.15
N PRO A 117 -16.83 -14.57 3.43
CA PRO A 117 -16.97 -15.19 2.10
C PRO A 117 -15.97 -14.68 1.07
N ALA A 118 -15.70 -13.36 1.10
CA ALA A 118 -14.72 -12.74 0.24
C ALA A 118 -13.29 -13.17 0.60
N LEU A 119 -13.00 -13.26 1.90
CA LEU A 119 -11.70 -13.71 2.40
C LEU A 119 -11.41 -15.16 2.00
N GLU A 120 -12.38 -16.05 2.18
CA GLU A 120 -12.26 -17.47 1.84
C GLU A 120 -11.96 -17.67 0.36
N LYS A 121 -12.73 -17.01 -0.52
CA LYS A 121 -12.51 -17.08 -1.97
C LYS A 121 -11.09 -16.67 -2.32
N TYR A 122 -10.66 -15.48 -1.86
CA TYR A 122 -9.37 -14.94 -2.28
C TYR A 122 -8.16 -15.62 -1.63
N MET A 123 -8.29 -16.14 -0.41
CA MET A 123 -7.26 -16.97 0.20
C MET A 123 -7.09 -18.30 -0.53
N TYR A 124 -8.21 -18.95 -0.89
CA TYR A 124 -8.16 -20.18 -1.67
C TYR A 124 -7.48 -19.93 -3.02
N GLU A 125 -7.95 -18.95 -3.79
CA GLU A 125 -7.39 -18.62 -5.10
C GLU A 125 -5.92 -18.19 -5.02
N SER A 126 -5.50 -17.48 -3.96
CA SER A 126 -4.08 -17.13 -3.79
C SER A 126 -3.21 -18.36 -3.52
N TYR A 127 -3.67 -19.31 -2.71
CA TYR A 127 -2.93 -20.54 -2.43
C TYR A 127 -2.79 -21.42 -3.67
N ILE A 128 -3.83 -21.51 -4.49
CA ILE A 128 -3.75 -22.21 -5.78
C ILE A 128 -2.75 -21.51 -6.71
N ALA A 129 -2.78 -20.17 -6.78
CA ALA A 129 -1.83 -19.39 -7.58
C ALA A 129 -0.37 -19.56 -7.10
N ASP A 130 -0.16 -19.76 -5.81
CA ASP A 130 1.16 -20.03 -5.20
C ASP A 130 1.59 -21.52 -5.33
N GLY A 131 0.77 -22.36 -5.94
CA GLY A 131 1.06 -23.78 -6.19
C GLY A 131 0.83 -24.70 -4.98
N ILE A 132 0.09 -24.25 -3.98
CA ILE A 132 -0.30 -25.06 -2.81
C ILE A 132 -1.42 -26.01 -3.21
N SER A 133 -1.38 -27.25 -2.71
CA SER A 133 -2.42 -28.24 -3.00
C SER A 133 -3.77 -27.82 -2.43
N GLU A 134 -4.88 -28.15 -3.12
CA GLU A 134 -6.23 -27.78 -2.65
C GLU A 134 -6.54 -28.29 -1.24
N LYS A 135 -5.99 -29.46 -0.87
CA LYS A 135 -6.18 -30.08 0.44
C LYS A 135 -5.50 -29.28 1.55
N ASP A 136 -4.29 -28.79 1.28
CA ASP A 136 -3.54 -27.97 2.23
C ASP A 136 -4.13 -26.56 2.31
N ALA A 137 -4.55 -25.99 1.18
CA ALA A 137 -5.22 -24.69 1.12
C ALA A 137 -6.49 -24.65 1.99
N LYS A 138 -7.33 -25.69 1.91
CA LYS A 138 -8.53 -25.82 2.76
C LYS A 138 -8.18 -25.94 4.26
N SER A 139 -7.14 -26.71 4.59
CA SER A 139 -6.65 -26.84 5.97
C SER A 139 -6.15 -25.51 6.55
N TYR A 140 -5.40 -24.72 5.76
CA TYR A 140 -4.94 -23.39 6.16
C TYR A 140 -6.10 -22.42 6.38
N MET A 141 -7.14 -22.46 5.53
CA MET A 141 -8.34 -21.65 5.70
C MET A 141 -9.12 -22.01 6.97
N GLU A 142 -9.32 -23.30 7.25
CA GLU A 142 -10.02 -23.75 8.47
C GLU A 142 -9.29 -23.35 9.76
N SER A 143 -7.95 -23.31 9.74
CA SER A 143 -7.14 -22.86 10.87
C SER A 143 -7.27 -21.36 11.15
N PHE A 144 -7.67 -20.59 10.15
CA PHE A 144 -7.77 -19.14 10.22
C PHE A 144 -9.15 -18.66 10.72
N LEU A 145 -10.21 -19.44 10.45
CA LEU A 145 -11.59 -19.14 10.80
C LEU A 145 -12.03 -19.71 12.17
N LYS A 146 -11.15 -20.47 12.84
CA LYS A 146 -11.32 -20.92 14.23
C LYS A 146 -10.73 -19.92 15.23
#